data_AF-A0A9X2W373-F1
#
_entry.id   AF-A0A9X2W373-F1
#
_cell.length_a   1.000
_cell.length_b   1.000
_cell.length_c   1.000
_cell.angle_alpha   90.00
_cell.angle_beta   90.00
_cell.angle_gamma   90.00
#
_symmetry.space_group_name_H-M   'P 1'
#
loop_
_entity.id
_entity.type
_entity.pdbx_description
1 polymer ?
#
loop_
_entity_poly.entity_id
_entity_poly.type
_entity_poly.pdbx_seq_one_letter_code
_entity_poly.pdbx_strand_id
1 'polypeptide(L)'
;NLPDGSAFTGPSWKYLADNMLNKSQNLNDVANKATARANLGLGSSATRDAYSASGGILSVGDFGLGTVYPPVVPSGMPDAE
;
A
#
# COMPACT_ATOMS: atom_id res chain seq x y z
N ASN A 1 -23.15 28.15 4.64
CA ASN A 1 -22.97 26.69 4.63
C ASN A 1 -21.64 26.36 4.00
N LEU A 2 -20.88 25.49 4.63
CA LEU A 2 -19.63 24.97 4.09
C LEU A 2 -19.91 23.93 3.00
N PRO A 3 -18.91 23.59 2.17
CA PRO A 3 -19.05 22.60 1.10
C PRO A 3 -19.50 21.20 1.57
N ASP A 4 -19.35 20.91 2.87
CA ASP A 4 -19.79 19.69 3.54
C ASP A 4 -21.25 19.76 4.06
N GLY A 5 -21.97 20.85 3.80
CA GLY A 5 -23.34 21.07 4.27
C GLY A 5 -23.44 21.52 5.73
N SER A 6 -22.33 21.66 6.46
CA SER A 6 -22.34 22.18 7.82
C SER A 6 -22.54 23.71 7.83
N ALA A 7 -23.11 24.23 8.93
CA ALA A 7 -23.21 25.66 9.18
C ALA A 7 -22.25 26.01 10.32
N PHE A 8 -21.22 26.80 10.03
CA PHE A 8 -20.26 27.20 11.04
C PHE A 8 -20.74 28.46 11.77
N THR A 9 -21.03 28.31 13.06
CA THR A 9 -21.63 29.36 13.91
C THR A 9 -20.61 30.04 14.83
N GLY A 10 -19.30 29.89 14.57
CA GLY A 10 -18.21 30.39 15.41
C GLY A 10 -17.13 31.14 14.63
N PRO A 11 -15.94 31.36 15.24
CA PRO A 11 -14.82 32.02 14.58
C PRO A 11 -13.95 31.04 13.78
N SER A 12 -13.63 31.37 12.52
CA SER A 12 -13.15 30.43 11.47
C SER A 12 -11.94 29.56 11.87
N TRP A 13 -11.11 30.03 12.79
CA TRP A 13 -9.96 29.31 13.31
C TRP A 13 -10.32 28.01 14.07
N LYS A 14 -11.47 27.96 14.76
CA LYS A 14 -11.91 26.76 15.50
C LYS A 14 -12.28 25.62 14.54
N TYR A 15 -13.01 25.93 13.45
CA TYR A 15 -13.37 24.94 12.42
C TYR A 15 -12.13 24.31 11.81
N LEU A 16 -11.15 25.14 11.44
CA LEU A 16 -9.91 24.65 10.86
C LEU A 16 -9.16 23.74 11.83
N ALA A 17 -9.04 24.16 13.10
CA ALA A 17 -8.37 23.36 14.12
C ALA A 17 -9.02 21.98 14.33
N ASP A 18 -10.35 21.90 14.25
CA ASP A 18 -11.09 20.63 14.44
C ASP A 18 -11.01 19.70 13.22
N ASN A 19 -10.77 20.24 12.02
CA ASN A 19 -10.66 19.47 10.77
C ASN A 19 -9.21 19.19 10.33
N MET A 20 -8.22 19.71 11.07
CA MET A 20 -6.81 19.44 10.82
C MET A 20 -6.37 18.14 11.48
N LEU A 21 -5.38 17.48 10.88
CA LEU A 21 -4.79 16.27 11.43
C LEU A 21 -3.99 16.58 12.70
N ASN A 22 -4.24 15.81 13.76
CA ASN A 22 -3.51 15.93 15.01
C ASN A 22 -2.20 15.12 14.96
N LYS A 23 -1.08 15.83 15.04
CA LYS A 23 0.27 15.23 15.03
C LYS A 23 0.46 14.14 16.09
N SER A 24 -0.11 14.31 17.29
CA SER A 24 0.05 13.31 18.35
C SER A 24 -0.71 12.01 18.07
N GLN A 25 -1.69 12.05 17.16
CA GLN A 25 -2.47 10.88 16.75
C GLN A 25 -1.77 10.04 15.66
N ASN A 26 -0.64 10.50 15.13
CA ASN A 26 0.15 9.74 14.15
C ASN A 26 -0.69 9.16 12.99
N LEU A 27 -1.49 10.02 12.34
CA LEU A 27 -2.38 9.67 11.21
C LEU A 27 -3.57 8.76 11.57
N ASN A 28 -3.80 8.44 12.85
CA ASN A 28 -4.94 7.60 13.26
C ASN A 28 -6.30 8.25 12.94
N ASP A 29 -6.36 9.58 12.99
CA ASP A 29 -7.49 10.45 12.71
C ASP A 29 -7.71 10.77 11.22
N VAL A 30 -6.96 10.14 10.31
CA VAL A 30 -7.28 10.19 8.87
C VAL A 30 -8.63 9.52 8.62
N ALA A 31 -9.61 10.30 8.12
CA ALA A 31 -10.98 9.87 7.88
C ALA A 31 -11.09 8.73 6.84
N ASN A 32 -10.40 8.87 5.70
CA ASN A 32 -10.34 7.81 4.68
C ASN A 32 -8.90 7.40 4.40
N LYS A 33 -8.45 6.36 5.10
CA LYS A 33 -7.09 5.82 4.99
C LYS A 33 -6.81 5.24 3.59
N ALA A 34 -7.81 4.69 2.90
CA ALA A 34 -7.63 4.13 1.56
C ALA A 34 -7.37 5.23 0.52
N THR A 35 -8.19 6.29 0.51
CA THR A 35 -7.98 7.45 -0.36
C THR A 35 -6.67 8.15 -0.06
N ALA A 36 -6.30 8.30 1.21
CA ALA A 36 -5.01 8.89 1.58
C ALA A 36 -3.82 8.10 0.99
N ARG A 37 -3.82 6.77 1.06
CA ARG A 37 -2.77 5.92 0.44
C ARG A 37 -2.75 6.03 -1.08
N ALA A 38 -3.92 6.12 -1.71
CA ALA A 38 -4.03 6.29 -3.16
C ALA A 38 -3.46 7.65 -3.62
N ASN A 39 -3.78 8.74 -2.91
CA ASN A 39 -3.26 10.08 -3.21
C ASN A 39 -1.72 10.16 -3.07
N LEU A 40 -1.14 9.35 -2.18
CA LEU A 40 0.31 9.23 -2.03
C LEU A 40 0.96 8.30 -3.06
N GLY A 41 0.17 7.66 -3.94
CA GLY A 41 0.69 6.76 -4.98
C GLY A 41 1.29 5.46 -4.45
N LEU A 42 0.95 5.03 -3.23
CA LEU A 42 1.60 3.89 -2.58
C LEU A 42 1.06 2.52 -3.03
N GLY A 43 -0.07 2.48 -3.73
CA GLY A 43 -0.68 1.25 -4.23
C GLY A 43 -0.97 0.21 -3.15
N SER A 44 -0.77 -1.07 -3.49
CA SER A 44 -0.96 -2.20 -2.57
C SER A 44 0.14 -2.34 -1.52
N SER A 45 1.32 -1.74 -1.75
CA SER A 45 2.46 -1.83 -0.84
C SER A 45 2.18 -1.24 0.54
N ALA A 46 1.32 -0.22 0.63
CA ALA A 46 1.04 0.47 1.88
C ALA A 46 0.25 -0.33 2.93
N THR A 47 -0.24 -1.52 2.59
CA THR A 47 -0.91 -2.44 3.53
C THR A 47 -0.26 -3.81 3.57
N ARG A 48 0.87 -4.00 2.89
CA ARG A 48 1.63 -5.25 2.96
C ARG A 48 2.53 -5.20 4.18
N ASP A 49 2.56 -6.28 4.95
CA ASP A 49 3.50 -6.42 6.04
C ASP A 49 4.93 -6.40 5.48
N ALA A 50 5.80 -5.59 6.10
CA ALA A 50 7.21 -5.49 5.70
C ALA A 50 7.97 -6.81 5.92
N TYR A 51 7.44 -7.72 6.73
CA TYR A 51 8.00 -9.04 6.98
C TYR A 51 6.87 -10.06 7.03
N SER A 52 6.67 -10.74 5.91
CA SER A 52 5.86 -11.96 5.94
C SER A 52 6.76 -13.13 6.29
N ALA A 53 6.43 -13.90 7.33
CA ALA A 53 7.12 -15.15 7.64
C ALA A 53 7.06 -16.17 6.48
N SER A 54 6.21 -15.92 5.47
CA SER A 54 6.13 -16.68 4.22
C SER A 54 6.86 -16.03 3.03
N GLY A 55 7.74 -15.04 3.24
CA GLY A 55 8.69 -14.55 2.23
C GLY A 55 8.15 -13.53 1.21
N GLY A 56 6.91 -13.07 1.37
CA GLY A 56 6.21 -12.21 0.41
C GLY A 56 6.52 -10.71 0.44
N ILE A 57 7.76 -10.27 0.65
CA ILE A 57 8.11 -8.86 0.36
C ILE A 57 7.96 -8.59 -1.14
N LEU A 58 8.17 -9.61 -1.97
CA LEU A 58 8.14 -9.58 -3.42
C LEU A 58 7.06 -10.54 -3.92
N SER A 59 6.26 -10.12 -4.90
CA SER A 59 5.37 -11.07 -5.59
C SER A 59 6.22 -12.11 -6.33
N VAL A 60 5.75 -13.36 -6.44
CA VAL A 60 6.42 -14.38 -7.28
C VAL A 60 6.64 -13.79 -8.68
N GLY A 61 7.88 -13.86 -9.18
CA GLY A 61 8.28 -13.32 -10.48
C GLY A 61 8.98 -11.94 -10.47
N ASP A 62 8.93 -11.17 -9.39
CA ASP A 62 9.51 -9.80 -9.34
C ASP A 62 11.05 -9.79 -9.43
N PHE A 63 11.71 -10.84 -8.94
CA PHE A 63 13.17 -11.05 -9.04
C PHE A 63 13.55 -12.30 -9.87
N GLY A 64 12.66 -12.79 -10.73
CA GLY A 64 12.89 -14.00 -11.54
C GLY A 64 12.86 -15.32 -10.76
N LEU A 65 12.74 -15.29 -9.43
CA LEU A 65 12.52 -16.47 -8.60
C LEU A 65 11.10 -17.01 -8.84
N GLY A 66 11.01 -18.26 -9.31
CA GLY A 66 9.75 -18.91 -9.66
C GLY A 66 9.36 -18.87 -11.14
N THR A 67 10.19 -18.23 -12.00
CA THR A 67 10.11 -18.57 -13.43
C THR A 67 10.71 -19.95 -13.59
N VAL A 68 9.85 -20.95 -13.75
CA VAL A 68 10.28 -22.26 -14.25
C VAL A 68 10.77 -21.99 -15.66
N TYR A 69 12.07 -21.69 -15.85
CA TYR A 69 12.72 -22.02 -17.10
C TYR A 69 12.60 -23.54 -17.18
N PRO A 70 11.77 -24.11 -18.08
CA PRO A 70 11.95 -25.52 -18.35
C PRO A 70 13.42 -25.66 -18.78
N PRO A 71 14.21 -26.56 -18.17
CA PRO A 71 15.44 -26.96 -18.82
C PRO A 71 14.97 -27.49 -20.17
N VAL A 72 15.26 -26.75 -21.24
CA VAL A 72 15.24 -27.33 -22.57
C VAL A 72 16.38 -28.34 -22.51
N VAL A 73 16.09 -29.55 -22.06
CA VAL A 73 16.97 -30.69 -22.29
C VAL A 73 17.02 -30.81 -23.81
N PRO A 74 18.17 -30.52 -24.46
CA PRO A 74 18.28 -30.76 -25.89
C PRO A 74 17.93 -32.23 -26.10
N SER A 75 17.10 -32.54 -27.10
CA SER A 75 16.52 -33.88 -27.35
C SER A 75 17.54 -34.95 -27.77
N GLY A 76 18.69 -35.03 -27.09
CA GLY A 76 19.77 -35.95 -27.40
C GLY A 76 20.88 -36.02 -26.36
N MET A 77 20.65 -35.61 -25.11
CA MET A 77 21.59 -35.94 -24.03
C MET A 77 21.35 -37.40 -23.64
N PRO A 78 22.28 -38.35 -23.92
CA PRO A 78 22.08 -39.75 -23.56
C PRO A 78 22.00 -39.87 -22.04
N ASP A 79 21.02 -40.62 -21.55
CA ASP A 79 20.89 -40.94 -20.14
C ASP A 79 22.21 -41.54 -19.64
N ALA A 80 22.77 -40.95 -18.58
CA ALA A 80 23.96 -41.50 -17.95
C ALA A 80 23.59 -42.79 -17.23
N GLU A 81 24.03 -43.94 -17.76
CA GLU A 81 24.10 -45.22 -17.02
C GLU A 81 25.13 -45.15 -15.88
#